data_AF-A0A8I2JZ89-F1
#
_entry.id   AF-A0A8I2JZ89-F1
#
_cell.length_a   1.000
_cell.length_b   1.000
_cell.length_c   1.000
_cell.angle_alpha   90.00
_cell.angle_beta   90.00
_cell.angle_gamma   90.00
#
_symmetry.space_group_name_H-M   'P 1'
#
loop_
_entity.id
_entity.type
_entity.pdbx_description
1 polymer ?
#
loop_
_entity_poly.entity_id
_entity_poly.type
_entity_poly.pdbx_seq_one_letter_code
_entity_poly.pdbx_strand_id
1 'polypeptide(L)'
;MKKFTQIQNTYSKVAVVLLMVLVVMGFAYNLPGETLVSNVDGKIKVIILHYATWGNGFWFDQTVIFRELLEKMDKDVGFVILLGKDYMTDHVKETLKPYEKQKLPDGTPRVKYLNVEMKSSECYPWARDPYVILTDKDHRLIFLDAGFNTSPFPVTNFHEVFENAITRAAVVHRGGGNIRATDKEIFVGMDTLLGIKIFRRWRRGDRPFETLYSLAGDVKEKGLPIFKEKFEAHCNFMHYALDPGKKMIIPGKELFFEKLKKGEFEFNKKSVRSTGAQAAYHTDVYLSLGHIDKDGKRVLFIADTKAGAAVVEKMSPEERRMVERKLPEILAEEKFTASGIPVTGEQIAQRFRWEEHKLLDLCIKRARELADMPDKMAAHLETLDFHVVRIPYLPNGLDNKDDRHDNNWGIGFNYSNVLTEVYGKNSEIKKVYMPQFGFKQLDDAAAEAYREAGFQVVFIRGLLTNALTNKYANAGLDCLTSEIRFPVRWASKCYGSEGEKVRK
;
A
#
# COMPACT_ATOMS: atom_id res chain seq x y z
N MET A 1 6.72 21.98 -58.24
CA MET A 1 5.88 22.11 -57.02
C MET A 1 5.51 20.77 -56.37
N LYS A 2 4.99 19.74 -57.07
CA LYS A 2 4.60 18.45 -56.44
C LYS A 2 5.72 17.70 -55.68
N LYS A 3 6.99 17.79 -56.11
CA LYS A 3 8.13 17.17 -55.41
C LYS A 3 8.51 17.90 -54.10
N PHE A 4 8.19 19.18 -53.95
CA PHE A 4 8.51 19.94 -52.74
C PHE A 4 7.54 19.63 -51.58
N THR A 5 6.27 19.35 -51.90
CA THR A 5 5.24 18.98 -50.92
C THR A 5 5.47 17.59 -50.30
N GLN A 6 6.06 16.67 -51.06
CA GLN A 6 6.35 15.31 -50.59
C GLN A 6 7.55 15.29 -49.62
N ILE A 7 8.51 16.18 -49.82
CA ILE A 7 9.69 16.35 -48.95
C ILE A 7 9.28 16.99 -47.60
N GLN A 8 8.43 18.03 -47.62
CA GLN A 8 7.91 18.65 -46.39
C GLN A 8 7.07 17.68 -45.53
N ASN A 9 6.27 16.80 -46.13
CA ASN A 9 5.52 15.77 -45.41
C ASN A 9 6.43 14.71 -44.76
N THR A 10 7.59 14.44 -45.34
CA THR A 10 8.53 13.44 -44.81
C THR A 10 9.33 14.03 -43.64
N TYR A 11 9.82 15.27 -43.76
CA TYR A 11 10.49 15.96 -42.65
C TYR A 11 9.54 16.28 -41.49
N SER A 12 8.26 16.56 -41.75
CA SER A 12 7.25 16.73 -40.70
C SER A 12 7.02 15.44 -39.92
N LYS A 13 6.94 14.29 -40.59
CA LYS A 13 6.79 12.98 -39.92
C LYS A 13 8.04 12.60 -39.11
N VAL A 14 9.23 12.80 -39.67
CA VAL A 14 10.50 12.51 -38.99
C VAL A 14 10.70 13.46 -37.79
N ALA A 15 10.39 14.75 -37.93
CA ALA A 15 10.45 15.71 -36.84
C ALA A 15 9.43 15.40 -35.75
N VAL A 16 8.20 14.96 -36.09
CA VAL A 16 7.21 14.51 -35.09
C VAL A 16 7.67 13.25 -34.37
N VAL A 17 8.28 12.28 -35.07
CA VAL A 17 8.84 11.07 -34.45
C VAL A 17 10.04 11.42 -33.54
N LEU A 18 10.98 12.25 -33.99
CA LEU A 18 12.12 12.71 -33.17
C LEU A 18 11.68 13.57 -31.99
N LEU A 19 10.67 14.41 -32.16
CA LEU A 19 10.07 15.21 -31.09
C LEU A 19 9.23 14.37 -30.14
N MET A 20 8.67 13.23 -30.59
CA MET A 20 8.07 12.23 -29.71
C MET A 20 9.17 11.47 -28.95
N VAL A 21 10.26 11.07 -29.59
CA VAL A 21 11.40 10.38 -28.97
C VAL A 21 12.13 11.27 -27.95
N LEU A 22 12.37 12.55 -28.25
CA LEU A 22 13.00 13.50 -27.33
C LEU A 22 12.10 13.91 -26.18
N VAL A 23 10.79 13.97 -26.41
CA VAL A 23 9.82 14.26 -25.33
C VAL A 23 9.56 13.02 -24.48
N VAL A 24 9.59 11.83 -25.07
CA VAL A 24 9.78 10.57 -24.33
C VAL A 24 11.05 10.72 -23.47
N MET A 25 12.24 10.96 -24.00
CA MET A 25 13.47 11.07 -23.18
C MET A 25 13.46 12.17 -22.08
N GLY A 26 12.59 13.18 -22.15
CA GLY A 26 12.45 14.21 -21.11
C GLY A 26 11.53 13.86 -19.93
N PHE A 27 10.82 12.73 -19.99
CA PHE A 27 9.96 12.25 -18.89
C PHE A 27 10.71 11.33 -17.93
N ALA A 28 10.13 11.12 -16.75
CA ALA A 28 10.67 10.35 -15.63
C ALA A 28 10.88 8.87 -15.98
N TYR A 29 11.87 8.61 -16.82
CA TYR A 29 12.46 7.30 -17.00
C TYR A 29 13.43 7.08 -15.86
N ASN A 30 13.44 5.86 -15.33
CA ASN A 30 14.58 5.40 -14.56
C ASN A 30 15.81 5.59 -15.44
N LEU A 31 16.67 6.50 -15.03
CA LEU A 31 17.96 6.63 -15.68
C LEU A 31 18.69 5.31 -15.46
N PRO A 32 19.49 4.84 -16.43
CA PRO A 32 20.32 3.67 -16.24
C PRO A 32 21.07 3.74 -14.89
N GLY A 33 20.84 2.76 -14.01
CA GLY A 33 21.41 2.70 -12.66
C GLY A 33 20.48 3.12 -11.52
N GLU A 34 19.21 3.44 -11.79
CA GLU A 34 18.21 3.59 -10.73
C GLU A 34 17.64 2.23 -10.30
N THR A 35 17.55 1.99 -8.99
CA THR A 35 17.11 0.70 -8.41
C THR A 35 16.03 0.94 -7.35
N LEU A 36 14.99 0.11 -7.34
CA LEU A 36 13.95 0.14 -6.33
C LEU A 36 14.52 -0.23 -4.95
N VAL A 37 14.22 0.56 -3.91
CA VAL A 37 14.71 0.33 -2.54
C VAL A 37 13.61 0.23 -1.47
N SER A 38 12.36 0.45 -1.87
CA SER A 38 11.14 0.17 -1.09
C SER A 38 10.46 -1.09 -1.60
N ASN A 39 9.81 -1.88 -0.73
CA ASN A 39 9.16 -3.14 -1.09
C ASN A 39 10.11 -4.17 -1.75
N VAL A 40 11.37 -4.19 -1.34
CA VAL A 40 12.39 -5.15 -1.81
C VAL A 40 12.76 -6.17 -0.74
N ASP A 41 13.56 -7.18 -1.07
CA ASP A 41 14.17 -8.03 -0.05
C ASP A 41 15.19 -7.24 0.80
N GLY A 42 15.53 -7.76 1.98
CA GLY A 42 16.58 -7.19 2.83
C GLY A 42 16.11 -6.66 4.18
N LYS A 43 17.04 -6.08 4.92
CA LYS A 43 16.79 -5.48 6.23
C LYS A 43 16.17 -4.09 6.08
N ILE A 44 15.14 -3.79 6.86
CA ILE A 44 14.56 -2.45 6.90
C ILE A 44 15.56 -1.49 7.58
N LYS A 45 15.80 -0.33 6.96
CA LYS A 45 16.68 0.72 7.48
C LYS A 45 15.91 1.93 7.96
N VAL A 46 14.83 2.27 7.25
CA VAL A 46 13.94 3.37 7.63
C VAL A 46 12.50 2.99 7.42
N ILE A 47 11.63 3.43 8.32
CA ILE A 47 10.18 3.47 8.13
C ILE A 47 9.73 4.93 8.01
N ILE A 48 8.95 5.22 6.99
CA ILE A 48 8.23 6.48 6.80
C ILE A 48 6.78 6.28 7.23
N LEU A 49 6.29 7.20 8.04
CA LEU A 49 4.94 7.22 8.60
C LEU A 49 4.29 8.56 8.26
N HIS A 50 3.00 8.55 7.95
CA HIS A 50 2.22 9.77 7.78
C HIS A 50 1.27 9.90 8.95
N TYR A 51 1.37 11.00 9.68
CA TYR A 51 0.35 11.35 10.65
C TYR A 51 -0.78 12.13 9.96
N ALA A 52 -1.99 11.61 10.08
CA ALA A 52 -3.19 12.22 9.54
C ALA A 52 -4.36 12.10 10.52
N THR A 53 -5.20 13.13 10.55
CA THR A 53 -6.45 13.17 11.34
C THR A 53 -7.69 13.21 10.44
N TRP A 54 -7.53 12.75 9.19
CA TRP A 54 -8.45 12.92 8.07
C TRP A 54 -9.94 12.88 8.45
N GLY A 55 -10.64 13.99 8.19
CA GLY A 55 -11.96 14.32 8.73
C GLY A 55 -13.16 13.50 8.23
N ASN A 56 -12.98 12.29 7.69
CA ASN A 56 -14.07 11.41 7.27
C ASN A 56 -13.77 9.90 7.37
N GLY A 57 -12.64 9.47 7.99
CA GLY A 57 -12.27 8.06 7.91
C GLY A 57 -11.26 7.53 8.93
N PHE A 58 -10.39 8.37 9.50
CA PHE A 58 -9.42 7.93 10.51
C PHE A 58 -9.72 8.61 11.82
N TRP A 59 -10.35 7.86 12.70
CA TRP A 59 -10.84 8.40 13.96
C TRP A 59 -9.81 8.29 15.07
N PHE A 60 -8.76 7.47 14.90
CA PHE A 60 -7.81 7.13 15.96
C PHE A 60 -6.47 7.85 15.86
N ASP A 61 -5.82 7.97 17.01
CA ASP A 61 -4.46 8.49 17.13
C ASP A 61 -3.45 7.44 16.63
N GLN A 62 -2.89 7.68 15.44
CA GLN A 62 -1.90 6.79 14.82
C GLN A 62 -0.60 6.64 15.65
N THR A 63 -0.36 7.51 16.64
CA THR A 63 0.82 7.39 17.51
C THR A 63 0.88 6.06 18.26
N VAL A 64 -0.25 5.37 18.45
CA VAL A 64 -0.27 4.02 19.05
C VAL A 64 0.59 3.05 18.23
N ILE A 65 0.35 2.98 16.91
CA ILE A 65 1.12 2.14 15.99
C ILE A 65 2.57 2.64 15.91
N PHE A 66 2.77 3.97 15.91
CA PHE A 66 4.11 4.53 15.81
C PHE A 66 4.98 4.12 17.01
N ARG A 67 4.42 4.16 18.23
CA ARG A 67 5.09 3.67 19.45
C ARG A 67 5.39 2.18 19.37
N GLU A 68 4.41 1.37 18.97
CA GLU A 68 4.58 -0.08 18.83
C GLU A 68 5.74 -0.43 17.87
N LEU A 69 5.84 0.27 16.73
CA LEU A 69 6.95 0.10 15.80
C LEU A 69 8.28 0.59 16.40
N LEU A 70 8.31 1.76 17.02
CA LEU A 70 9.51 2.30 17.66
C LEU A 70 10.04 1.39 18.78
N GLU A 71 9.16 0.74 19.53
CA GLU A 71 9.51 -0.16 20.62
C GLU A 71 10.03 -1.50 20.12
N LYS A 72 9.33 -2.10 19.14
CA LYS A 72 9.52 -3.49 18.74
C LYS A 72 10.44 -3.69 17.54
N MET A 73 10.64 -2.67 16.70
CA MET A 73 11.62 -2.75 15.61
C MET A 73 13.04 -2.59 16.15
N ASP A 74 14.01 -3.13 15.40
CA ASP A 74 15.42 -3.12 15.77
C ASP A 74 15.93 -1.69 15.99
N LYS A 75 16.89 -1.51 16.90
CA LYS A 75 17.41 -0.19 17.29
C LYS A 75 18.17 0.53 16.17
N ASP A 76 18.56 -0.18 15.12
CA ASP A 76 19.18 0.36 13.91
C ASP A 76 18.17 0.70 12.79
N VAL A 77 16.87 0.60 13.07
CA VAL A 77 15.80 1.11 12.19
C VAL A 77 15.49 2.55 12.58
N GLY A 78 15.59 3.46 11.62
CA GLY A 78 15.18 4.85 11.76
C GLY A 78 13.74 5.10 11.33
N PHE A 79 13.21 6.25 11.73
CA PHE A 79 11.82 6.63 11.52
C PHE A 79 11.73 8.07 11.02
N VAL A 80 10.96 8.27 9.95
CA VAL A 80 10.56 9.58 9.45
C VAL A 80 9.06 9.71 9.60
N ILE A 81 8.62 10.71 10.35
CA ILE A 81 7.19 10.94 10.60
C ILE A 81 6.79 12.26 9.95
N LEU A 82 5.89 12.18 8.96
CA LEU A 82 5.35 13.35 8.29
C LEU A 82 4.25 13.97 9.13
N LEU A 83 4.40 15.26 9.42
CA LEU A 83 3.51 16.03 10.28
C LEU A 83 2.97 17.25 9.54
N GLY A 84 1.70 17.57 9.75
CA GLY A 84 1.10 18.79 9.21
C GLY A 84 1.51 20.07 9.94
N LYS A 85 0.96 21.20 9.52
CA LYS A 85 1.09 22.52 10.15
C LYS A 85 -0.16 22.86 10.95
N ASP A 86 -0.44 22.07 11.98
CA ASP A 86 -1.52 22.33 12.93
C ASP A 86 -1.17 21.86 14.35
N TYR A 87 -2.05 22.14 15.31
CA TYR A 87 -1.83 21.82 16.73
C TYR A 87 -1.70 20.30 16.99
N MET A 88 -2.15 19.43 16.08
CA MET A 88 -2.01 17.99 16.25
C MET A 88 -0.54 17.55 16.12
N THR A 89 0.27 18.32 15.41
CA THR A 89 1.73 18.10 15.32
C THR A 89 2.39 18.18 16.69
N ASP A 90 1.96 19.10 17.55
CA ASP A 90 2.51 19.22 18.90
C ASP A 90 2.10 18.03 19.78
N HIS A 91 0.85 17.57 19.64
CA HIS A 91 0.37 16.35 20.32
C HIS A 91 1.21 15.12 19.95
N VAL A 92 1.49 14.93 18.66
CA VAL A 92 2.31 13.80 18.19
C VAL A 92 3.74 13.90 18.74
N LYS A 93 4.36 15.07 18.67
CA LYS A 93 5.72 15.28 19.20
C LYS A 93 5.78 15.03 20.70
N GLU A 94 4.85 15.55 21.49
CA GLU A 94 4.83 15.30 22.94
C GLU A 94 4.61 13.81 23.24
N THR A 95 3.72 13.15 22.50
CA THR A 95 3.46 11.71 22.64
C THR A 95 4.69 10.85 22.31
N LEU A 96 5.50 11.28 21.34
CA LEU A 96 6.70 10.55 20.88
C LEU A 96 8.02 11.06 21.47
N LYS A 97 7.97 12.07 22.33
CA LYS A 97 9.11 12.65 23.05
C LYS A 97 10.01 11.62 23.77
N PRO A 98 9.48 10.52 24.37
CA PRO A 98 10.33 9.49 24.96
C PRO A 98 11.29 8.82 23.95
N TYR A 99 10.96 8.84 22.66
CA TYR A 99 11.75 8.20 21.60
C TYR A 99 12.74 9.16 20.92
N GLU A 100 12.60 10.48 21.07
CA GLU A 100 13.47 11.48 20.41
C GLU A 100 14.94 11.41 20.83
N LYS A 101 15.19 10.94 22.06
CA LYS A 101 16.56 10.75 22.58
C LYS A 101 17.24 9.51 21.99
N GLN A 102 16.49 8.61 21.36
CA GLN A 102 17.06 7.39 20.78
C GLN A 102 17.90 7.74 19.56
N LYS A 103 19.05 7.09 19.46
CA LYS A 103 20.00 7.28 18.37
C LYS A 103 20.17 5.97 17.58
N LEU A 104 20.46 6.11 16.31
CA LEU A 104 20.97 5.02 15.49
C LEU A 104 22.43 4.72 15.87
N PRO A 105 22.98 3.56 15.44
CA PRO A 105 24.36 3.20 15.75
C PRO A 105 25.42 4.22 15.31
N ASP A 106 25.12 5.04 14.30
CA ASP A 106 25.99 6.12 13.82
C ASP A 106 25.85 7.44 14.61
N GLY A 107 25.04 7.46 15.68
CA GLY A 107 24.80 8.63 16.52
C GLY A 107 23.73 9.59 15.99
N THR A 108 23.18 9.35 14.78
CA THR A 108 22.11 10.18 14.23
C THR A 108 20.78 9.92 14.96
N PRO A 109 19.84 10.89 14.97
CA PRO A 109 18.52 10.68 15.57
C PRO A 109 17.80 9.48 14.96
N ARG A 110 17.24 8.60 15.81
CA ARG A 110 16.41 7.48 15.35
C ARG A 110 15.06 7.95 14.80
N VAL A 111 14.54 9.06 15.31
CA VAL A 111 13.27 9.67 14.86
C VAL A 111 13.58 11.05 14.27
N LYS A 112 13.07 11.31 13.06
CA LYS A 112 13.00 12.64 12.47
C LYS A 112 11.56 12.97 12.10
N TYR A 113 11.19 14.22 12.34
CA TYR A 113 9.91 14.76 11.87
C TYR A 113 10.13 15.53 10.58
N LEU A 114 9.29 15.29 9.58
CA LEU A 114 9.24 16.05 8.34
C LEU A 114 7.95 16.87 8.35
N ASN A 115 8.06 18.19 8.54
CA ASN A 115 6.88 19.05 8.47
C ASN A 115 6.50 19.24 7.00
N VAL A 116 5.21 19.12 6.69
CA VAL A 116 4.68 19.33 5.34
C VAL A 116 3.74 20.54 5.33
N GLU A 117 3.68 21.23 4.20
CA GLU A 117 2.88 22.45 4.00
C GLU A 117 1.36 22.20 3.90
N MET A 118 0.80 21.46 4.85
CA MET A 118 -0.63 21.14 4.92
C MET A 118 -1.07 20.79 6.33
N LYS A 119 -2.37 20.83 6.62
CA LYS A 119 -2.89 20.39 7.93
C LYS A 119 -2.85 18.86 8.03
N SER A 120 -2.74 18.35 9.25
CA SER A 120 -2.82 16.91 9.55
C SER A 120 -4.15 16.32 9.08
N SER A 121 -5.23 17.10 9.05
CA SER A 121 -6.53 16.68 8.51
C SER A 121 -6.56 16.55 6.98
N GLU A 122 -5.55 17.07 6.29
CA GLU A 122 -5.36 17.01 4.85
C GLU A 122 -4.32 15.94 4.46
N CYS A 123 -3.57 15.42 5.43
CA CYS A 123 -2.62 14.32 5.22
C CYS A 123 -3.36 13.01 4.90
N TYR A 124 -2.73 12.18 4.07
CA TYR A 124 -3.17 10.81 3.80
C TYR A 124 -2.35 9.84 4.66
N PRO A 125 -2.96 9.05 5.56
CA PRO A 125 -2.24 8.23 6.54
C PRO A 125 -1.52 7.03 5.93
N TRP A 126 -1.86 6.67 4.70
CA TRP A 126 -1.27 5.55 4.00
C TRP A 126 0.08 5.96 3.43
N ALA A 127 1.15 5.80 4.21
CA ALA A 127 2.49 6.20 3.79
C ALA A 127 3.01 5.40 2.59
N ARG A 128 2.46 4.19 2.39
CA ARG A 128 2.80 3.26 1.32
C ARG A 128 2.49 3.78 -0.08
N ASP A 129 1.30 4.30 -0.29
CA ASP A 129 0.74 4.56 -1.63
C ASP A 129 1.31 5.80 -2.36
N PRO A 130 1.67 6.90 -1.67
CA PRO A 130 2.04 8.14 -2.35
C PRO A 130 3.36 8.09 -3.11
N TYR A 131 4.26 7.15 -2.80
CA TYR A 131 5.59 7.13 -3.41
C TYR A 131 6.08 5.74 -3.79
N VAL A 132 6.92 5.70 -4.83
CA VAL A 132 7.87 4.61 -5.08
C VAL A 132 9.27 5.15 -4.80
N ILE A 133 10.07 4.46 -3.99
CA ILE A 133 11.38 4.96 -3.57
C ILE A 133 12.49 4.20 -4.31
N LEU A 134 13.30 4.94 -5.06
CA LEU A 134 14.46 4.43 -5.78
C LEU A 134 15.76 4.98 -5.19
N THR A 135 16.88 4.40 -5.60
CA THR A 135 18.21 4.98 -5.43
C THR A 135 18.96 4.99 -6.76
N ASP A 136 19.88 5.93 -6.94
CA ASP A 136 20.76 5.98 -8.11
C ASP A 136 22.19 5.47 -7.81
N LYS A 137 23.05 5.53 -8.82
CA LYS A 137 24.48 5.17 -8.73
C LYS A 137 25.27 5.99 -7.70
N ASP A 138 24.79 7.19 -7.35
CA ASP A 138 25.42 8.08 -6.37
C ASP A 138 24.79 7.87 -4.97
N HIS A 139 23.95 6.84 -4.82
CA HIS A 139 23.23 6.48 -3.60
C HIS A 139 22.29 7.57 -3.08
N ARG A 140 21.80 8.44 -3.97
CA ARG A 140 20.76 9.42 -3.63
C ARG A 140 19.42 8.72 -3.57
N LEU A 141 18.56 9.13 -2.64
CA LEU A 141 17.17 8.66 -2.62
C LEU A 141 16.32 9.46 -3.60
N ILE A 142 15.45 8.75 -4.30
CA ILE A 142 14.55 9.30 -5.31
C ILE A 142 13.13 8.92 -4.91
N PHE A 143 12.32 9.90 -4.59
CA PHE A 143 10.91 9.73 -4.28
C PHE A 143 10.08 9.99 -5.54
N LEU A 144 9.57 8.94 -6.17
CA LEU A 144 8.65 9.06 -7.29
C LEU A 144 7.22 9.25 -6.75
N ASP A 145 6.69 10.46 -6.84
CA ASP A 145 5.32 10.80 -6.43
C ASP A 145 4.28 10.14 -7.36
N ALA A 146 3.56 9.16 -6.83
CA ALA A 146 2.54 8.36 -7.53
C ALA A 146 1.21 9.09 -7.77
N GLY A 147 1.16 10.41 -7.57
CA GLY A 147 0.05 11.27 -7.98
C GLY A 147 -1.28 10.92 -7.31
N PHE A 148 -1.21 10.34 -6.11
CA PHE A 148 -2.39 9.88 -5.38
C PHE A 148 -3.22 11.04 -4.83
N ASN A 149 -2.54 12.12 -4.43
CA ASN A 149 -3.18 13.18 -3.67
C ASN A 149 -3.62 14.31 -4.59
N THR A 150 -4.91 14.66 -4.51
CA THR A 150 -5.55 15.65 -5.37
C THR A 150 -5.27 17.11 -4.97
N SER A 151 -4.64 17.33 -3.83
CA SER A 151 -4.09 18.59 -3.29
C SER A 151 -4.02 18.41 -1.76
N PRO A 152 -2.96 18.86 -1.04
CA PRO A 152 -1.81 19.64 -1.52
C PRO A 152 -0.50 18.85 -1.75
N PHE A 153 -0.48 17.52 -1.64
CA PHE A 153 0.69 16.71 -2.01
C PHE A 153 1.04 16.90 -3.50
N PRO A 154 2.33 17.02 -3.85
CA PRO A 154 3.42 16.16 -3.35
C PRO A 154 4.23 16.70 -2.17
N VAL A 155 4.76 15.79 -1.35
CA VAL A 155 5.83 16.12 -0.39
C VAL A 155 7.15 16.16 -1.17
N THR A 156 7.72 17.35 -1.29
CA THR A 156 8.92 17.59 -2.10
C THR A 156 10.17 17.84 -1.26
N ASN A 157 10.03 17.87 0.06
CA ASN A 157 11.08 18.29 0.99
C ASN A 157 11.76 17.13 1.74
N PHE A 158 11.75 15.90 1.20
CA PHE A 158 12.49 14.77 1.77
C PHE A 158 14.00 15.04 1.96
N HIS A 159 14.56 16.01 1.24
CA HIS A 159 15.94 16.47 1.43
C HIS A 159 16.22 17.07 2.82
N GLU A 160 15.20 17.47 3.57
CA GLU A 160 15.33 17.96 4.95
C GLU A 160 15.68 16.83 5.94
N VAL A 161 15.35 15.58 5.60
CA VAL A 161 15.61 14.40 6.46
C VAL A 161 16.69 13.49 5.89
N PHE A 162 16.78 13.39 4.56
CA PHE A 162 17.75 12.55 3.84
C PHE A 162 18.69 13.41 2.98
N GLU A 163 20.00 13.15 3.04
CA GLU A 163 20.96 13.88 2.21
C GLU A 163 20.70 13.66 0.72
N ASN A 164 20.66 14.76 -0.04
CA ASN A 164 20.52 14.76 -1.51
C ASN A 164 19.29 14.02 -2.03
N ALA A 165 18.26 13.81 -1.20
CA ALA A 165 17.03 13.20 -1.65
C ALA A 165 16.30 14.12 -2.65
N ILE A 166 15.81 13.53 -3.74
CA ILE A 166 15.06 14.26 -4.77
C ILE A 166 13.65 13.69 -4.90
N THR A 167 12.70 14.55 -5.23
CA THR A 167 11.33 14.14 -5.54
C THR A 167 11.06 14.36 -7.02
N ARG A 168 10.49 13.35 -7.69
CA ARG A 168 10.10 13.41 -9.11
C ARG A 168 8.65 12.97 -9.25
N ALA A 169 7.97 13.45 -10.27
CA ALA A 169 6.64 12.93 -10.60
C ALA A 169 6.78 11.49 -11.14
N ALA A 170 6.01 10.55 -10.59
CA ALA A 170 5.97 9.19 -11.10
C ALA A 170 5.06 9.08 -12.33
N VAL A 171 5.32 8.06 -13.14
CA VAL A 171 4.42 7.59 -14.20
C VAL A 171 3.38 6.56 -13.68
N VAL A 172 3.53 6.17 -12.42
CA VAL A 172 2.72 5.16 -11.73
C VAL A 172 1.62 5.83 -10.91
N HIS A 173 0.40 5.31 -10.95
CA HIS A 173 -0.65 5.68 -9.99
C HIS A 173 -0.71 4.63 -8.86
N ARG A 174 -0.82 5.08 -7.59
CA ARG A 174 -0.92 4.21 -6.39
C ARG A 174 0.26 3.24 -6.28
N GLY A 175 1.44 3.78 -6.05
CA GLY A 175 2.70 3.09 -6.31
C GLY A 175 3.06 2.03 -5.29
N GLY A 176 3.34 2.42 -4.05
CA GLY A 176 4.04 1.53 -3.13
C GLY A 176 3.28 0.26 -2.77
N GLY A 177 1.97 0.31 -2.49
CA GLY A 177 1.23 -0.87 -2.02
C GLY A 177 0.94 -1.87 -3.14
N ASN A 178 0.89 -1.37 -4.38
CA ASN A 178 0.67 -2.22 -5.55
C ASN A 178 1.95 -2.84 -6.10
N ILE A 179 3.11 -2.37 -5.69
CA ILE A 179 4.40 -2.79 -6.24
C ILE A 179 5.20 -3.51 -5.17
N ARG A 180 5.51 -4.78 -5.41
CA ARG A 180 6.49 -5.55 -4.65
C ARG A 180 7.61 -5.98 -5.57
N ALA A 181 8.84 -6.05 -5.09
CA ALA A 181 9.94 -6.55 -5.89
C ALA A 181 10.87 -7.45 -5.09
N THR A 182 11.48 -8.38 -5.80
CA THR A 182 12.63 -9.16 -5.33
C THR A 182 13.85 -8.71 -6.14
N ASP A 183 14.95 -9.45 -6.05
CA ASP A 183 16.09 -9.28 -6.95
C ASP A 183 15.79 -9.66 -8.40
N LYS A 184 14.77 -10.50 -8.63
CA LYS A 184 14.48 -11.12 -9.95
C LYS A 184 13.12 -10.74 -10.51
N GLU A 185 12.16 -10.40 -9.66
CA GLU A 185 10.76 -10.20 -10.02
C GLU A 185 10.24 -8.85 -9.54
N ILE A 186 9.24 -8.33 -10.24
CA ILE A 186 8.41 -7.22 -9.80
C ILE A 186 6.93 -7.61 -9.92
N PHE A 187 6.23 -7.66 -8.79
CA PHE A 187 4.81 -7.93 -8.70
C PHE A 187 4.05 -6.61 -8.74
N VAL A 188 3.11 -6.50 -9.68
CA VAL A 188 2.32 -5.28 -9.88
C VAL A 188 0.84 -5.60 -9.80
N GLY A 189 0.14 -4.82 -8.99
CA GLY A 189 -1.30 -4.94 -8.78
C GLY A 189 -2.07 -4.47 -10.00
N MET A 190 -3.23 -5.10 -10.24
CA MET A 190 -4.11 -4.69 -11.34
C MET A 190 -4.60 -3.25 -11.17
N ASP A 191 -4.74 -2.74 -9.93
CA ASP A 191 -5.21 -1.37 -9.67
C ASP A 191 -4.23 -0.31 -10.21
N THR A 192 -2.91 -0.57 -10.13
CA THR A 192 -1.90 0.31 -10.75
C THR A 192 -2.12 0.45 -12.25
N LEU A 193 -2.48 -0.63 -12.94
CA LEU A 193 -2.62 -0.66 -14.40
C LEU A 193 -3.97 -0.08 -14.84
N LEU A 194 -5.02 -0.31 -14.06
CA LEU A 194 -6.39 0.11 -14.38
C LEU A 194 -6.69 1.56 -13.95
N GLY A 195 -6.03 2.05 -12.88
CA GLY A 195 -6.36 3.29 -12.20
C GLY A 195 -5.70 4.57 -12.75
N ILE A 196 -4.77 4.48 -13.71
CA ILE A 196 -4.01 5.66 -14.14
C ILE A 196 -4.87 6.61 -14.96
N LYS A 197 -5.26 7.75 -14.36
CA LYS A 197 -5.57 8.96 -15.12
C LYS A 197 -4.26 9.57 -15.64
N ILE A 198 -3.81 9.11 -16.81
CA ILE A 198 -2.64 9.69 -17.51
C ILE A 198 -2.90 11.19 -17.84
N PHE A 199 -4.19 11.59 -17.84
CA PHE A 199 -4.75 12.91 -18.17
C PHE A 199 -4.30 14.13 -17.35
N ARG A 200 -3.83 13.92 -16.13
CA ARG A 200 -3.37 14.93 -15.16
C ARG A 200 -2.22 15.84 -15.60
N ARG A 201 -1.13 15.14 -15.91
CA ARG A 201 0.25 15.65 -15.83
C ARG A 201 0.95 15.69 -17.19
N TRP A 202 0.22 15.34 -18.25
CA TRP A 202 0.70 15.15 -19.61
C TRP A 202 -0.06 16.10 -20.56
N ARG A 203 0.37 17.36 -20.68
CA ARG A 203 -0.11 18.22 -21.78
C ARG A 203 0.69 17.93 -23.04
N ARG A 204 0.13 17.13 -23.94
CA ARG A 204 0.44 17.16 -25.38
C ARG A 204 -0.70 16.58 -26.22
N GLY A 205 -1.31 17.41 -27.07
CA GLY A 205 -1.99 17.00 -28.31
C GLY A 205 -3.24 16.12 -28.20
N ASP A 206 -4.38 16.74 -27.94
CA ASP A 206 -5.72 16.54 -28.52
C ASP A 206 -6.31 15.16 -28.83
N ARG A 207 -5.78 14.04 -28.32
CA ARG A 207 -6.61 12.86 -28.03
C ARG A 207 -6.21 12.17 -26.73
N PRO A 208 -7.17 12.00 -25.81
CA PRO A 208 -6.98 11.14 -24.67
C PRO A 208 -6.45 9.74 -24.99
N PHE A 209 -5.38 9.30 -24.32
CA PHE A 209 -5.44 7.94 -23.79
C PHE A 209 -6.58 7.97 -22.77
N GLU A 210 -7.78 7.65 -23.25
CA GLU A 210 -8.84 7.17 -22.37
C GLU A 210 -8.19 6.13 -21.45
N THR A 211 -8.30 6.37 -20.14
CA THR A 211 -7.80 5.44 -19.12
C THR A 211 -8.18 4.02 -19.51
N LEU A 212 -7.33 3.00 -19.30
CA LEU A 212 -7.72 1.60 -19.54
C LEU A 212 -9.09 1.30 -18.90
N TYR A 213 -9.40 1.96 -17.78
CA TYR A 213 -10.74 2.07 -17.19
C TYR A 213 -11.89 2.40 -18.16
N SER A 214 -11.79 3.49 -18.93
CA SER A 214 -12.84 3.91 -19.88
C SER A 214 -12.98 2.92 -21.03
N LEU A 215 -11.86 2.34 -21.46
CA LEU A 215 -11.88 1.31 -22.51
C LEU A 215 -12.53 0.03 -22.00
N ALA A 216 -12.20 -0.40 -20.76
CA ALA A 216 -12.64 -1.64 -20.12
C ALA A 216 -14.17 -1.74 -20.01
N GLY A 217 -14.86 -0.65 -19.66
CA GLY A 217 -16.32 -0.63 -19.48
C GLY A 217 -17.13 -0.91 -20.76
N ASP A 218 -16.52 -0.67 -21.93
CA ASP A 218 -17.15 -0.85 -23.24
C ASP A 218 -16.57 -2.04 -24.03
N VAL A 219 -15.66 -2.83 -23.42
CA VAL A 219 -15.04 -3.99 -24.08
C VAL A 219 -16.07 -5.10 -24.23
N LYS A 220 -16.69 -5.16 -25.41
CA LYS A 220 -17.37 -6.36 -25.91
C LYS A 220 -16.33 -7.37 -26.38
N GLU A 221 -16.74 -8.61 -26.66
CA GLU A 221 -15.87 -9.68 -27.15
C GLU A 221 -14.97 -9.23 -28.32
N LYS A 222 -15.50 -8.43 -29.25
CA LYS A 222 -14.75 -7.88 -30.40
C LYS A 222 -13.68 -6.85 -30.02
N GLY A 223 -13.81 -6.16 -28.88
CA GLY A 223 -12.84 -5.18 -28.37
C GLY A 223 -11.74 -5.79 -27.50
N LEU A 224 -11.91 -7.03 -27.04
CA LEU A 224 -11.00 -7.69 -26.11
C LEU A 224 -9.55 -7.80 -26.64
N PRO A 225 -9.30 -8.14 -27.93
CA PRO A 225 -7.94 -8.17 -28.46
C PRO A 225 -7.22 -6.81 -28.40
N ILE A 226 -7.91 -5.73 -28.79
CA ILE A 226 -7.37 -4.37 -28.76
C ILE A 226 -7.09 -3.94 -27.31
N PHE A 227 -7.99 -4.30 -26.40
CA PHE A 227 -7.80 -4.00 -24.98
C PHE A 227 -6.59 -4.75 -24.40
N LYS A 228 -6.42 -6.04 -24.72
CA LYS A 228 -5.23 -6.82 -24.35
C LYS A 228 -3.95 -6.19 -24.87
N GLU A 229 -3.90 -5.82 -26.15
CA GLU A 229 -2.73 -5.16 -26.75
C GLU A 229 -2.34 -3.88 -25.99
N LYS A 230 -3.32 -3.01 -25.72
CA LYS A 230 -3.08 -1.78 -24.94
C LYS A 230 -2.65 -2.05 -23.51
N PHE A 231 -3.22 -3.08 -22.87
CA PHE A 231 -2.84 -3.51 -21.54
C PHE A 231 -1.38 -3.99 -21.51
N GLU A 232 -0.96 -4.83 -22.46
CA GLU A 232 0.44 -5.28 -22.56
C GLU A 232 1.39 -4.12 -22.82
N ALA A 233 1.05 -3.19 -23.73
CA ALA A 233 1.85 -2.00 -23.98
C ALA A 233 2.03 -1.16 -22.70
N HIS A 234 0.98 -1.05 -21.89
CA HIS A 234 1.04 -0.36 -20.61
C HIS A 234 1.90 -1.12 -19.58
N CYS A 235 1.78 -2.44 -19.50
CA CYS A 235 2.64 -3.27 -18.65
C CYS A 235 4.11 -3.10 -19.02
N ASN A 236 4.44 -3.14 -20.31
CA ASN A 236 5.81 -2.95 -20.80
C ASN A 236 6.36 -1.56 -20.44
N PHE A 237 5.54 -0.52 -20.57
CA PHE A 237 5.94 0.83 -20.17
C PHE A 237 6.21 0.92 -18.65
N MET A 238 5.31 0.36 -17.83
CA MET A 238 5.47 0.31 -16.38
C MET A 238 6.69 -0.49 -15.96
N HIS A 239 6.91 -1.63 -16.61
CA HIS A 239 8.06 -2.48 -16.38
C HIS A 239 9.37 -1.72 -16.65
N TYR A 240 9.44 -1.02 -17.79
CA TYR A 240 10.58 -0.18 -18.15
C TYR A 240 10.81 0.96 -17.15
N ALA A 241 9.73 1.56 -16.65
CA ALA A 241 9.80 2.66 -15.71
C ALA A 241 10.17 2.24 -14.28
N LEU A 242 9.94 0.99 -13.90
CA LEU A 242 10.19 0.52 -12.53
C LEU A 242 11.50 -0.24 -12.42
N ASP A 243 11.69 -1.27 -13.24
CA ASP A 243 12.92 -2.08 -13.25
C ASP A 243 12.94 -2.99 -14.49
N PRO A 244 13.52 -2.56 -15.62
CA PRO A 244 13.51 -3.33 -16.88
C PRO A 244 14.31 -4.63 -16.81
N GLY A 245 15.14 -4.83 -15.77
CA GLY A 245 15.95 -6.03 -15.59
C GLY A 245 15.22 -7.19 -14.94
N LYS A 246 14.03 -6.96 -14.39
CA LYS A 246 13.27 -7.97 -13.64
C LYS A 246 12.21 -8.67 -14.49
N LYS A 247 11.59 -9.69 -13.94
CA LYS A 247 10.39 -10.32 -14.50
C LYS A 247 9.16 -9.66 -13.89
N MET A 248 8.36 -8.97 -14.69
CA MET A 248 7.08 -8.44 -14.22
C MET A 248 6.03 -9.56 -14.08
N ILE A 249 5.34 -9.57 -12.94
CA ILE A 249 4.29 -10.53 -12.60
C ILE A 249 3.05 -9.75 -12.18
N ILE A 250 1.89 -10.12 -12.73
CA ILE A 250 0.61 -9.50 -12.42
C ILE A 250 -0.34 -10.64 -11.98
N PRO A 251 -0.39 -10.99 -10.69
CA PRO A 251 -1.05 -12.22 -10.22
C PRO A 251 -2.53 -12.34 -10.65
N GLY A 252 -3.24 -11.22 -10.70
CA GLY A 252 -4.66 -11.17 -11.06
C GLY A 252 -4.96 -11.07 -12.57
N LYS A 253 -3.95 -11.05 -13.45
CA LYS A 253 -4.11 -10.74 -14.88
C LYS A 253 -5.04 -11.71 -15.62
N GLU A 254 -4.80 -13.01 -15.50
CA GLU A 254 -5.58 -14.01 -16.23
C GLU A 254 -7.02 -14.06 -15.75
N LEU A 255 -7.24 -14.02 -14.43
CA LEU A 255 -8.57 -13.97 -13.84
C LEU A 255 -9.34 -12.71 -14.28
N PHE A 256 -8.66 -11.58 -14.36
CA PHE A 256 -9.22 -10.34 -14.87
C PHE A 256 -9.71 -10.49 -16.32
N PHE A 257 -8.89 -11.05 -17.22
CA PHE A 257 -9.30 -11.27 -18.61
C PHE A 257 -10.36 -12.35 -18.77
N GLU A 258 -10.37 -13.38 -17.91
CA GLU A 258 -11.43 -14.38 -17.85
C GLU A 258 -12.78 -13.72 -17.53
N LYS A 259 -12.83 -12.90 -16.46
CA LYS A 259 -14.05 -12.17 -16.07
C LYS A 259 -14.49 -11.16 -17.12
N LEU A 260 -13.53 -10.45 -17.72
CA LEU A 260 -13.82 -9.48 -18.79
C LEU A 260 -14.44 -10.19 -20.01
N LYS A 261 -13.92 -11.35 -20.40
CA LYS A 261 -14.46 -12.15 -21.52
C LYS A 261 -15.90 -12.62 -21.26
N LYS A 262 -16.22 -12.98 -20.01
CA LYS A 262 -17.56 -13.43 -19.62
C LYS A 262 -18.55 -12.29 -19.38
N GLY A 263 -18.10 -11.03 -19.41
CA GLY A 263 -18.93 -9.89 -19.02
C GLY A 263 -19.25 -9.85 -17.52
N GLU A 264 -18.62 -10.69 -16.70
CA GLU A 264 -18.79 -10.75 -15.24
C GLU A 264 -18.02 -9.63 -14.53
N PHE A 265 -17.14 -8.95 -15.26
CA PHE A 265 -16.34 -7.86 -14.74
C PHE A 265 -17.09 -6.53 -14.80
N GLU A 266 -17.89 -6.25 -13.78
CA GLU A 266 -18.57 -4.95 -13.64
C GLU A 266 -17.65 -3.90 -12.98
N PHE A 267 -16.84 -3.22 -13.78
CA PHE A 267 -16.07 -2.06 -13.33
C PHE A 267 -16.81 -0.76 -13.61
N ASN A 268 -17.37 -0.15 -12.57
CA ASN A 268 -17.82 1.25 -12.63
C ASN A 268 -16.84 2.16 -11.88
N LYS A 269 -16.86 3.47 -12.19
CA LYS A 269 -15.97 4.48 -11.60
C LYS A 269 -16.04 4.51 -10.08
N LYS A 270 -17.20 4.15 -9.52
CA LYS A 270 -17.44 4.04 -8.08
C LYS A 270 -16.65 2.86 -7.52
N SER A 271 -16.60 1.70 -8.18
CA SER A 271 -15.85 0.50 -7.77
C SER A 271 -14.32 0.67 -7.76
N VAL A 272 -13.73 1.44 -8.70
CA VAL A 272 -12.26 1.72 -8.76
C VAL A 272 -11.83 2.76 -7.72
N ARG A 273 -12.69 3.76 -7.51
CA ARG A 273 -12.44 4.81 -6.52
C ARG A 273 -12.81 4.38 -5.11
N SER A 274 -13.74 3.44 -4.98
CA SER A 274 -14.06 2.82 -3.71
C SER A 274 -13.07 1.70 -3.43
N THR A 275 -12.80 1.54 -2.17
CA THR A 275 -11.90 0.56 -1.56
C THR A 275 -12.23 -0.92 -1.85
N GLY A 276 -13.34 -1.20 -2.57
CA GLY A 276 -13.75 -2.53 -3.04
C GLY A 276 -12.83 -3.14 -4.07
N ALA A 277 -12.43 -2.37 -5.08
CA ALA A 277 -11.42 -2.83 -6.04
C ALA A 277 -10.04 -2.91 -5.39
N GLN A 278 -9.74 -2.08 -4.39
CA GLN A 278 -8.45 -2.16 -3.68
C GLN A 278 -8.29 -3.51 -3.00
N ALA A 279 -9.31 -4.01 -2.29
CA ALA A 279 -9.18 -5.30 -1.61
C ALA A 279 -8.90 -6.49 -2.55
N ALA A 280 -9.34 -6.39 -3.82
CA ALA A 280 -9.21 -7.45 -4.82
C ALA A 280 -7.96 -7.31 -5.72
N TYR A 281 -7.44 -6.09 -5.89
CA TYR A 281 -6.44 -5.78 -6.91
C TYR A 281 -5.23 -5.00 -6.41
N HIS A 282 -5.23 -4.60 -5.13
CA HIS A 282 -4.10 -3.98 -4.46
C HIS A 282 -3.18 -5.06 -3.90
N THR A 283 -1.97 -5.19 -4.46
CA THR A 283 -1.07 -6.32 -4.20
C THR A 283 -0.78 -6.53 -2.72
N ASP A 284 -0.46 -5.47 -1.98
CA ASP A 284 -0.17 -5.54 -0.55
C ASP A 284 -1.33 -6.05 0.32
N VAL A 285 -2.58 -5.97 -0.16
CA VAL A 285 -3.73 -6.50 0.57
C VAL A 285 -3.70 -8.02 0.59
N TYR A 286 -3.29 -8.66 -0.52
CA TYR A 286 -3.41 -10.12 -0.66
C TYR A 286 -2.07 -10.85 -0.85
N LEU A 287 -0.96 -10.15 -1.03
CA LEU A 287 0.35 -10.72 -1.31
C LEU A 287 1.45 -10.01 -0.53
N SER A 288 2.24 -10.83 0.19
CA SER A 288 3.50 -10.43 0.81
C SER A 288 4.64 -11.34 0.36
N LEU A 289 5.86 -10.78 0.33
CA LEU A 289 7.05 -11.50 -0.11
C LEU A 289 7.73 -12.21 1.07
N GLY A 290 8.14 -13.46 0.82
CA GLY A 290 8.92 -14.28 1.74
C GLY A 290 10.34 -14.58 1.24
N HIS A 291 10.98 -15.56 1.88
CA HIS A 291 12.35 -15.98 1.58
C HIS A 291 12.44 -16.92 0.37
N ILE A 292 13.65 -17.28 -0.06
CA ILE A 292 13.88 -18.42 -0.94
C ILE A 292 13.96 -19.68 -0.08
N ASP A 293 13.09 -20.66 -0.31
CA ASP A 293 13.07 -21.91 0.45
C ASP A 293 14.22 -22.87 0.06
N LYS A 294 14.25 -24.03 0.73
CA LYS A 294 15.28 -25.07 0.51
C LYS A 294 15.29 -25.64 -0.91
N ASP A 295 14.18 -25.53 -1.63
CA ASP A 295 14.02 -26.04 -2.99
C ASP A 295 14.36 -24.95 -4.04
N GLY A 296 14.82 -23.78 -3.57
CA GLY A 296 15.18 -22.65 -4.42
C GLY A 296 13.98 -21.83 -4.88
N LYS A 297 12.78 -22.11 -4.38
CA LYS A 297 11.55 -21.39 -4.74
C LYS A 297 11.36 -20.18 -3.87
N ARG A 298 10.83 -19.10 -4.46
CA ARG A 298 10.41 -17.93 -3.68
C ARG A 298 9.11 -18.24 -2.96
N VAL A 299 9.13 -18.06 -1.64
CA VAL A 299 7.93 -18.12 -0.79
C VAL A 299 7.12 -16.84 -0.97
N LEU A 300 5.83 -16.99 -1.25
CA LEU A 300 4.84 -15.92 -1.31
C LEU A 300 3.75 -16.16 -0.28
N PHE A 301 3.40 -15.14 0.49
CA PHE A 301 2.32 -15.19 1.46
C PHE A 301 1.05 -14.64 0.83
N ILE A 302 0.04 -15.49 0.65
CA ILE A 302 -1.20 -15.12 -0.04
C ILE A 302 -2.38 -15.15 0.93
N ALA A 303 -3.18 -14.09 0.94
CA ALA A 303 -4.42 -14.02 1.70
C ALA A 303 -5.34 -15.19 1.38
N ASP A 304 -5.91 -15.81 2.42
CA ASP A 304 -6.81 -16.94 2.32
C ASP A 304 -8.11 -16.67 3.07
N THR A 305 -9.16 -16.37 2.31
CA THR A 305 -10.48 -16.11 2.89
C THR A 305 -11.14 -17.35 3.47
N LYS A 306 -10.89 -18.53 2.90
CA LYS A 306 -11.42 -19.81 3.42
C LYS A 306 -10.77 -20.16 4.74
N ALA A 307 -9.45 -19.99 4.87
CA ALA A 307 -8.75 -20.21 6.12
C ALA A 307 -9.24 -19.25 7.22
N GLY A 308 -9.42 -17.96 6.89
CA GLY A 308 -10.00 -16.98 7.82
C GLY A 308 -11.41 -17.35 8.27
N ALA A 309 -12.30 -17.72 7.33
CA ALA A 309 -13.64 -18.19 7.65
C ALA A 309 -13.64 -19.45 8.53
N ALA A 310 -12.82 -20.44 8.17
CA ALA A 310 -12.74 -21.72 8.87
C ALA A 310 -12.31 -21.58 10.34
N VAL A 311 -11.44 -20.61 10.66
CA VAL A 311 -11.08 -20.30 12.05
C VAL A 311 -12.30 -19.83 12.85
N VAL A 312 -13.10 -18.92 12.29
CA VAL A 312 -14.28 -18.37 12.96
C VAL A 312 -15.44 -19.37 12.97
N GLU A 313 -15.56 -20.22 11.95
CA GLU A 313 -16.61 -21.23 11.84
C GLU A 313 -16.53 -22.31 12.94
N LYS A 314 -15.33 -22.58 13.47
CA LYS A 314 -15.12 -23.48 14.61
C LYS A 314 -15.72 -22.96 15.91
N MET A 315 -16.02 -21.67 15.99
CA MET A 315 -16.66 -21.05 17.15
C MET A 315 -18.17 -21.22 17.07
N SER A 316 -18.80 -21.47 18.22
CA SER A 316 -20.25 -21.34 18.40
C SER A 316 -20.72 -19.91 18.12
N PRO A 317 -21.99 -19.72 17.74
CA PRO A 317 -22.57 -18.39 17.59
C PRO A 317 -22.33 -17.49 18.81
N GLU A 318 -22.50 -18.04 20.03
CA GLU A 318 -22.31 -17.33 21.29
C GLU A 318 -20.86 -16.89 21.49
N GLU A 319 -19.88 -17.74 21.19
CA GLU A 319 -18.46 -17.37 21.23
C GLU A 319 -18.12 -16.25 20.26
N ARG A 320 -18.70 -16.24 19.05
CA ARG A 320 -18.52 -15.14 18.10
C ARG A 320 -19.07 -13.83 18.66
N ARG A 321 -20.25 -13.86 19.29
CA ARG A 321 -20.82 -12.67 19.96
C ARG A 321 -19.92 -12.19 21.10
N MET A 322 -19.36 -13.11 21.89
CA MET A 322 -18.43 -12.74 22.98
C MET A 322 -17.16 -12.06 22.45
N VAL A 323 -16.59 -12.54 21.34
CA VAL A 323 -15.43 -11.89 20.72
C VAL A 323 -15.77 -10.50 20.23
N GLU A 324 -16.89 -10.32 19.52
CA GLU A 324 -17.31 -9.00 19.07
C GLU A 324 -17.49 -8.02 20.24
N ARG A 325 -18.15 -8.44 21.32
CA ARG A 325 -18.35 -7.60 22.52
C ARG A 325 -17.07 -7.15 23.20
N LYS A 326 -15.94 -7.85 23.01
CA LYS A 326 -14.63 -7.48 23.57
C LYS A 326 -13.87 -6.48 22.71
N LEU A 327 -14.22 -6.32 21.44
CA LEU A 327 -13.54 -5.37 20.55
C LEU A 327 -13.57 -3.89 21.03
N PRO A 328 -14.60 -3.35 21.72
CA PRO A 328 -14.55 -1.98 22.24
C PRO A 328 -13.59 -1.85 23.39
N GLU A 329 -13.46 -2.91 24.20
CA GLU A 329 -12.53 -2.94 25.33
C GLU A 329 -11.10 -2.86 24.78
N ILE A 330 -10.79 -3.66 23.74
CA ILE A 330 -9.50 -3.59 23.05
C ILE A 330 -9.28 -2.20 22.46
N LEU A 331 -10.26 -1.62 21.76
CA LEU A 331 -10.16 -0.27 21.22
C LEU A 331 -9.92 0.78 22.32
N ALA A 332 -10.62 0.66 23.45
CA ALA A 332 -10.44 1.57 24.58
C ALA A 332 -9.04 1.40 25.23
N GLU A 333 -8.55 0.17 25.38
CA GLU A 333 -7.19 -0.14 25.85
C GLU A 333 -6.12 0.43 24.91
N GLU A 334 -6.38 0.40 23.60
CA GLU A 334 -5.55 1.03 22.57
C GLU A 334 -5.70 2.56 22.54
N LYS A 335 -6.44 3.15 23.49
CA LYS A 335 -6.72 4.59 23.58
C LYS A 335 -7.37 5.15 22.32
N PHE A 336 -8.29 4.39 21.74
CA PHE A 336 -9.09 4.83 20.62
C PHE A 336 -9.81 6.14 20.96
N THR A 337 -9.61 7.14 20.11
CA THR A 337 -10.34 8.40 20.17
C THR A 337 -11.20 8.50 18.91
N ALA A 338 -12.09 9.50 18.87
CA ALA A 338 -12.76 9.98 17.68
C ALA A 338 -12.53 11.50 17.60
N SER A 339 -11.79 11.95 16.58
CA SER A 339 -11.39 13.35 16.43
C SER A 339 -10.62 13.88 17.65
N GLY A 340 -9.76 13.05 18.25
CA GLY A 340 -9.01 13.39 19.46
C GLY A 340 -9.82 13.34 20.76
N ILE A 341 -11.10 12.98 20.71
CA ILE A 341 -11.96 12.80 21.88
C ILE A 341 -12.02 11.32 22.24
N PRO A 342 -11.64 10.89 23.45
CA PRO A 342 -11.83 9.51 23.88
C PRO A 342 -13.29 9.08 23.72
N VAL A 343 -13.53 7.93 23.12
CA VAL A 343 -14.87 7.36 22.99
C VAL A 343 -15.10 6.29 24.05
N THR A 344 -16.33 6.19 24.55
CA THR A 344 -16.70 5.12 25.48
C THR A 344 -16.90 3.81 24.72
N GLY A 345 -16.78 2.68 25.42
CA GLY A 345 -17.12 1.37 24.87
C GLY A 345 -18.56 1.32 24.31
N GLU A 346 -19.48 2.06 24.93
CA GLU A 346 -20.87 2.18 24.47
C GLU A 346 -21.00 2.93 23.14
N GLN A 347 -20.29 4.05 22.98
CA GLN A 347 -20.28 4.81 21.73
C GLN A 347 -19.67 4.01 20.58
N ILE A 348 -18.64 3.22 20.87
CA ILE A 348 -18.07 2.26 19.92
C ILE A 348 -19.16 1.23 19.56
N ALA A 349 -19.72 0.52 20.54
CA ALA A 349 -20.72 -0.53 20.32
C ALA A 349 -21.95 -0.04 19.52
N GLN A 350 -22.45 1.18 19.82
CA GLN A 350 -23.58 1.78 19.11
C GLN A 350 -23.28 2.00 17.63
N ARG A 351 -22.08 2.48 17.27
CA ARG A 351 -21.71 2.72 15.87
C ARG A 351 -21.64 1.45 15.03
N PHE A 352 -21.24 0.35 15.65
CA PHE A 352 -21.11 -0.91 14.92
C PHE A 352 -22.39 -1.75 14.91
N ARG A 353 -23.35 -1.43 15.78
CA ARG A 353 -24.61 -2.19 15.96
C ARG A 353 -24.37 -3.71 15.97
N TRP A 354 -23.32 -4.18 16.65
CA TRP A 354 -22.87 -5.58 16.56
C TRP A 354 -23.95 -6.61 16.87
N GLU A 355 -24.80 -6.33 17.86
CA GLU A 355 -25.93 -7.19 18.22
C GLU A 355 -26.93 -7.35 17.06
N GLU A 356 -27.09 -6.33 16.21
CA GLU A 356 -27.96 -6.39 15.03
C GLU A 356 -27.27 -7.05 13.84
N HIS A 357 -26.01 -6.67 13.56
CA HIS A 357 -25.34 -7.07 12.33
C HIS A 357 -24.63 -8.41 12.39
N LYS A 358 -24.25 -8.90 13.58
CA LYS A 358 -23.49 -10.14 13.74
C LYS A 358 -22.27 -10.17 12.81
N LEU A 359 -21.38 -9.19 12.96
CA LEU A 359 -20.36 -8.86 11.95
C LEU A 359 -19.53 -10.06 11.49
N LEU A 360 -19.11 -10.94 12.39
CA LEU A 360 -18.32 -12.13 12.08
C LEU A 360 -19.08 -13.11 11.17
N ASP A 361 -20.41 -13.22 11.30
CA ASP A 361 -21.22 -14.07 10.41
C ASP A 361 -21.29 -13.46 9.01
N LEU A 362 -21.39 -12.12 8.91
CA LEU A 362 -21.29 -11.41 7.64
C LEU A 362 -19.89 -11.56 7.03
N CYS A 363 -18.83 -11.51 7.84
CA CYS A 363 -17.46 -11.70 7.38
C CYS A 363 -17.25 -13.12 6.84
N ILE A 364 -17.78 -14.16 7.49
CA ILE A 364 -17.76 -15.55 7.01
C ILE A 364 -18.48 -15.65 5.66
N LYS A 365 -19.69 -15.09 5.55
CA LYS A 365 -20.44 -15.09 4.29
C LYS A 365 -19.61 -14.44 3.18
N ARG A 366 -19.03 -13.27 3.46
CA ARG A 366 -18.21 -12.53 2.50
C ARG A 366 -16.92 -13.26 2.12
N ALA A 367 -16.28 -13.92 3.07
CA ALA A 367 -15.10 -14.73 2.84
C ALA A 367 -15.36 -15.83 1.79
N ARG A 368 -16.52 -16.48 1.87
CA ARG A 368 -16.95 -17.50 0.91
C ARG A 368 -17.19 -16.91 -0.48
N GLU A 369 -17.85 -15.75 -0.56
CA GLU A 369 -18.09 -15.05 -1.83
C GLU A 369 -16.80 -14.63 -2.54
N LEU A 370 -15.76 -14.29 -1.77
CA LEU A 370 -14.48 -13.83 -2.31
C LEU A 370 -13.48 -14.94 -2.57
N ALA A 371 -13.70 -16.18 -2.11
CA ALA A 371 -12.69 -17.22 -2.03
C ALA A 371 -12.10 -17.69 -3.37
N ASP A 372 -12.88 -17.70 -4.44
CA ASP A 372 -12.40 -18.14 -5.75
C ASP A 372 -11.24 -17.29 -6.26
N MET A 373 -11.21 -16.01 -5.88
CA MET A 373 -10.21 -15.06 -6.34
C MET A 373 -8.81 -15.35 -5.77
N PRO A 374 -8.57 -15.35 -4.44
CA PRO A 374 -7.27 -15.70 -3.88
C PRO A 374 -6.86 -17.15 -4.19
N ASP A 375 -7.80 -18.08 -4.35
CA ASP A 375 -7.49 -19.48 -4.72
C ASP A 375 -6.91 -19.56 -6.13
N LYS A 376 -7.58 -18.92 -7.11
CA LYS A 376 -7.07 -18.86 -8.49
C LYS A 376 -5.73 -18.13 -8.57
N MET A 377 -5.56 -17.06 -7.78
CA MET A 377 -4.27 -16.34 -7.75
C MET A 377 -3.15 -17.22 -7.17
N ALA A 378 -3.39 -17.93 -6.07
CA ALA A 378 -2.41 -18.85 -5.50
C ALA A 378 -2.04 -19.97 -6.48
N ALA A 379 -3.03 -20.64 -7.07
CA ALA A 379 -2.80 -21.68 -8.05
C ALA A 379 -1.99 -21.17 -9.25
N HIS A 380 -2.31 -19.97 -9.75
CA HIS A 380 -1.53 -19.34 -10.82
C HIS A 380 -0.08 -19.10 -10.41
N LEU A 381 0.17 -18.54 -9.23
CA LEU A 381 1.53 -18.31 -8.72
C LEU A 381 2.31 -19.62 -8.57
N GLU A 382 1.68 -20.71 -8.13
CA GLU A 382 2.33 -22.03 -8.08
C GLU A 382 2.74 -22.53 -9.48
N THR A 383 1.95 -22.26 -10.53
CA THR A 383 2.35 -22.58 -11.93
C THR A 383 3.56 -21.77 -12.42
N LEU A 384 3.88 -20.66 -11.74
CA LEU A 384 5.04 -19.82 -12.03
C LEU A 384 6.27 -20.19 -11.16
N ASP A 385 6.24 -21.35 -10.51
CA ASP A 385 7.31 -21.90 -9.67
C ASP A 385 7.53 -21.17 -8.33
N PHE A 386 6.48 -20.52 -7.82
CA PHE A 386 6.46 -19.98 -6.45
C PHE A 386 6.00 -21.04 -5.44
N HIS A 387 6.51 -20.95 -4.21
CA HIS A 387 5.95 -21.64 -3.07
C HIS A 387 4.94 -20.73 -2.40
N VAL A 388 3.65 -21.07 -2.46
CA VAL A 388 2.59 -20.26 -1.85
C VAL A 388 2.28 -20.76 -0.44
N VAL A 389 2.36 -19.85 0.54
CA VAL A 389 1.89 -20.05 1.91
C VAL A 389 0.60 -19.25 2.10
N ARG A 390 -0.43 -19.92 2.61
CA ARG A 390 -1.78 -19.35 2.78
C ARG A 390 -1.91 -18.70 4.15
N ILE A 391 -2.24 -17.41 4.18
CA ILE A 391 -2.38 -16.64 5.41
C ILE A 391 -3.86 -16.34 5.65
N PRO A 392 -4.44 -16.69 6.83
CA PRO A 392 -5.82 -16.35 7.15
C PRO A 392 -6.16 -14.89 6.87
N TYR A 393 -7.23 -14.65 6.12
CA TYR A 393 -7.77 -13.33 5.83
C TYR A 393 -9.27 -13.37 6.07
N LEU A 394 -9.82 -12.44 6.86
CA LEU A 394 -11.26 -12.36 7.06
C LEU A 394 -11.75 -11.00 6.53
N PRO A 395 -12.37 -10.95 5.33
CA PRO A 395 -12.78 -9.70 4.71
C PRO A 395 -13.94 -9.04 5.46
N ASN A 396 -14.09 -7.73 5.27
CA ASN A 396 -15.21 -7.00 5.85
C ASN A 396 -16.55 -7.47 5.26
N GLY A 397 -17.43 -7.96 6.13
CA GLY A 397 -18.74 -8.48 5.78
C GLY A 397 -19.81 -7.43 5.46
N LEU A 398 -19.64 -6.17 5.87
CA LEU A 398 -20.60 -5.11 5.55
C LEU A 398 -20.32 -4.56 4.14
N ASP A 399 -21.29 -4.76 3.26
CA ASP A 399 -21.27 -4.29 1.87
C ASP A 399 -22.24 -3.10 1.73
N ASN A 400 -21.74 -1.91 1.38
CA ASN A 400 -22.58 -0.73 1.12
C ASN A 400 -23.35 -0.80 -0.20
N LYS A 401 -23.47 -1.98 -0.85
CA LYS A 401 -24.28 -2.13 -2.07
C LYS A 401 -25.75 -1.79 -1.88
N ASP A 402 -26.27 -1.85 -0.67
CA ASP A 402 -27.70 -1.71 -0.42
C ASP A 402 -28.16 -0.30 -0.03
N ASP A 403 -27.28 0.70 0.07
CA ASP A 403 -27.53 2.07 0.61
C ASP A 403 -28.20 2.10 2.03
N ARG A 404 -28.64 0.94 2.55
CA ARG A 404 -29.24 0.69 3.88
C ARG A 404 -28.22 0.69 5.02
N HIS A 405 -26.94 0.75 4.68
CA HIS A 405 -25.82 0.79 5.63
C HIS A 405 -25.06 2.11 5.60
N ASP A 406 -25.65 3.16 5.00
CA ASP A 406 -25.11 4.51 5.08
C ASP A 406 -24.87 4.86 6.56
N ASN A 407 -23.59 4.90 6.95
CA ASN A 407 -23.02 5.14 8.28
C ASN A 407 -22.65 3.93 9.16
N ASN A 408 -22.92 2.67 8.76
CA ASN A 408 -22.47 1.50 9.53
C ASN A 408 -21.05 1.09 9.14
N TRP A 409 -20.28 0.68 10.14
CA TRP A 409 -18.88 0.28 9.96
C TRP A 409 -18.78 -1.22 10.13
N GLY A 410 -18.09 -1.86 9.20
CA GLY A 410 -17.74 -3.26 9.34
C GLY A 410 -16.32 -3.44 9.81
N ILE A 411 -15.93 -4.70 9.92
CA ILE A 411 -14.62 -5.09 10.41
C ILE A 411 -14.04 -6.14 9.49
N GLY A 412 -12.75 -6.06 9.18
CA GLY A 412 -12.07 -7.26 8.74
C GLY A 412 -10.57 -7.27 8.93
N PHE A 413 -10.02 -8.47 8.92
CA PHE A 413 -8.76 -8.82 9.53
C PHE A 413 -7.80 -9.29 8.45
N ASN A 414 -6.85 -8.43 8.10
CA ASN A 414 -5.88 -8.69 7.04
C ASN A 414 -4.48 -8.93 7.61
N TYR A 415 -4.08 -10.20 7.61
CA TYR A 415 -2.77 -10.64 8.10
C TYR A 415 -1.74 -10.86 6.98
N SER A 416 -2.08 -10.63 5.72
CA SER A 416 -1.12 -10.58 4.61
C SER A 416 -0.55 -9.18 4.38
N ASN A 417 -1.19 -8.13 4.90
CA ASN A 417 -0.70 -6.76 4.81
C ASN A 417 0.30 -6.45 5.96
N VAL A 418 1.50 -7.01 5.83
CA VAL A 418 2.56 -7.05 6.85
C VAL A 418 3.87 -6.44 6.34
N LEU A 419 4.78 -6.12 7.25
CA LEU A 419 6.18 -5.86 6.89
C LEU A 419 7.00 -7.12 7.14
N THR A 420 7.74 -7.58 6.14
CA THR A 420 8.67 -8.72 6.27
C THR A 420 10.12 -8.26 6.18
N GLU A 421 11.02 -8.89 6.91
CA GLU A 421 12.47 -8.79 6.74
C GLU A 421 13.02 -10.15 6.38
N VAL A 422 13.75 -10.22 5.27
CA VAL A 422 14.51 -11.42 4.88
C VAL A 422 15.91 -10.98 4.50
N TYR A 423 16.92 -11.36 5.29
CA TYR A 423 18.31 -10.99 5.05
C TYR A 423 19.29 -11.97 5.71
N GLY A 424 20.58 -11.73 5.48
CA GLY A 424 21.66 -12.62 5.91
C GLY A 424 21.94 -13.72 4.89
N LYS A 425 23.01 -14.48 5.11
CA LYS A 425 23.39 -15.58 4.22
C LYS A 425 22.29 -16.64 4.28
N ASN A 426 21.81 -17.09 3.12
CA ASN A 426 20.73 -18.09 3.01
C ASN A 426 19.44 -17.71 3.76
N SER A 427 19.11 -16.40 3.84
CA SER A 427 17.90 -15.93 4.52
C SER A 427 17.83 -16.36 6.00
N GLU A 428 18.96 -16.35 6.71
CA GLU A 428 19.05 -16.70 8.12
C GLU A 428 18.09 -15.88 8.99
N ILE A 429 17.96 -14.58 8.70
CA ILE A 429 17.02 -13.71 9.41
C ILE A 429 15.72 -13.63 8.62
N LYS A 430 14.63 -14.09 9.26
CA LYS A 430 13.26 -14.01 8.76
C LYS A 430 12.38 -13.43 9.87
N LYS A 431 11.88 -12.23 9.67
CA LYS A 431 11.02 -11.54 10.66
C LYS A 431 9.78 -11.01 9.96
N VAL A 432 8.63 -11.12 10.62
CA VAL A 432 7.38 -10.50 10.16
C VAL A 432 6.84 -9.62 11.27
N TYR A 433 6.58 -8.35 10.94
CA TYR A 433 5.84 -7.44 11.78
C TYR A 433 4.37 -7.56 11.40
N MET A 434 3.61 -8.28 12.22
CA MET A 434 2.25 -8.70 11.92
C MET A 434 1.25 -7.88 12.74
N PRO A 435 0.16 -7.36 12.13
CA PRO A 435 -0.95 -6.78 12.88
C PRO A 435 -1.48 -7.74 13.95
N GLN A 436 -1.75 -7.21 15.14
CA GLN A 436 -2.54 -7.86 16.18
C GLN A 436 -3.86 -7.12 16.28
N PHE A 437 -4.97 -7.80 15.95
CA PHE A 437 -6.30 -7.20 16.00
C PHE A 437 -7.06 -7.53 17.29
N GLY A 438 -6.46 -8.34 18.18
CA GLY A 438 -7.07 -8.73 19.45
C GLY A 438 -8.09 -9.87 19.32
N PHE A 439 -8.29 -10.39 18.12
CA PHE A 439 -9.02 -11.63 17.89
C PHE A 439 -8.04 -12.80 17.95
N LYS A 440 -7.76 -13.26 19.19
CA LYS A 440 -6.73 -14.26 19.50
C LYS A 440 -6.70 -15.46 18.54
N GLN A 441 -7.85 -16.06 18.23
CA GLN A 441 -7.91 -17.24 17.36
C GLN A 441 -7.40 -16.95 15.94
N LEU A 442 -7.75 -15.80 15.36
CA LEU A 442 -7.24 -15.39 14.04
C LEU A 442 -5.79 -14.91 14.12
N ASP A 443 -5.45 -14.11 15.14
CA ASP A 443 -4.08 -13.63 15.38
C ASP A 443 -3.09 -14.80 15.50
N ASP A 444 -3.46 -15.84 16.27
CA ASP A 444 -2.63 -17.03 16.46
C ASP A 444 -2.54 -17.88 15.20
N ALA A 445 -3.66 -18.08 14.49
CA ALA A 445 -3.66 -18.86 13.25
C ALA A 445 -2.79 -18.20 12.16
N ALA A 446 -2.85 -16.87 12.04
CA ALA A 446 -1.99 -16.14 11.12
C ALA A 446 -0.52 -16.19 11.55
N ALA A 447 -0.23 -15.99 12.84
CA ALA A 447 1.13 -16.09 13.36
C ALA A 447 1.73 -17.48 13.12
N GLU A 448 0.93 -18.54 13.29
CA GLU A 448 1.40 -19.91 13.09
C GLU A 448 1.80 -20.17 11.64
N ALA A 449 1.01 -19.73 10.66
CA ALA A 449 1.36 -19.86 9.25
C ALA A 449 2.73 -19.19 8.91
N TYR A 450 3.04 -18.04 9.54
CA TYR A 450 4.35 -17.41 9.40
C TYR A 450 5.47 -18.19 10.13
N ARG A 451 5.21 -18.72 11.34
CA ARG A 451 6.19 -19.51 12.10
C ARG A 451 6.53 -20.82 11.40
N GLU A 452 5.55 -21.49 10.82
CA GLU A 452 5.74 -22.68 9.99
C GLU A 452 6.60 -22.38 8.76
N ALA A 453 6.46 -21.17 8.18
CA ALA A 453 7.36 -20.67 7.13
C ALA A 453 8.74 -20.21 7.65
N GLY A 454 9.02 -20.38 8.94
CA GLY A 454 10.30 -20.08 9.59
C GLY A 454 10.50 -18.62 10.00
N PHE A 455 9.44 -17.81 10.04
CA PHE A 455 9.53 -16.40 10.46
C PHE A 455 9.41 -16.23 11.97
N GLN A 456 10.21 -15.34 12.53
CA GLN A 456 9.94 -14.74 13.82
C GLN A 456 8.77 -13.76 13.68
N VAL A 457 7.68 -14.02 14.40
CA VAL A 457 6.50 -13.13 14.42
C VAL A 457 6.64 -12.08 15.51
N VAL A 458 6.58 -10.80 15.11
CA VAL A 458 6.52 -9.63 15.99
C VAL A 458 5.15 -8.99 15.84
N PHE A 459 4.30 -9.15 16.86
CA PHE A 459 2.96 -8.56 16.86
C PHE A 459 3.01 -7.03 17.01
N ILE A 460 2.25 -6.32 16.19
CA ILE A 460 2.07 -4.86 16.23
C ILE A 460 0.62 -4.52 16.54
N ARG A 461 0.39 -3.83 17.66
CA ARG A 461 -0.95 -3.40 18.11
C ARG A 461 -1.37 -2.06 17.49
N GLY A 462 -2.61 -1.64 17.75
CA GLY A 462 -3.15 -0.36 17.31
C GLY A 462 -3.75 -0.39 15.90
N LEU A 463 -3.91 -1.57 15.31
CA LEU A 463 -4.41 -1.76 13.94
C LEU A 463 -5.85 -2.25 13.89
N LEU A 464 -6.47 -2.60 15.02
CA LEU A 464 -7.89 -2.93 15.07
C LEU A 464 -8.74 -1.78 14.53
N THR A 465 -8.32 -0.55 14.77
CA THR A 465 -8.94 0.66 14.23
C THR A 465 -8.92 0.75 12.71
N ASN A 466 -7.87 0.24 12.05
CA ASN A 466 -7.75 0.15 10.59
C ASN A 466 -8.59 -0.99 10.00
N ALA A 467 -8.86 -2.02 10.80
CA ALA A 467 -9.82 -3.05 10.44
C ALA A 467 -11.26 -2.51 10.40
N LEU A 468 -11.52 -1.37 11.06
CA LEU A 468 -12.82 -0.69 11.06
C LEU A 468 -12.96 0.14 9.78
N THR A 469 -13.91 -0.23 8.94
CA THR A 469 -14.13 0.45 7.66
C THR A 469 -15.59 0.37 7.27
N ASN A 470 -16.16 1.48 6.81
CA ASN A 470 -17.50 1.51 6.22
C ASN A 470 -17.52 1.00 4.77
N LYS A 471 -16.41 0.46 4.27
CA LYS A 471 -16.27 -0.14 2.94
C LYS A 471 -15.35 -1.37 2.99
N TYR A 472 -15.02 -1.92 1.83
CA TYR A 472 -14.23 -3.15 1.73
C TYR A 472 -12.72 -3.04 2.04
N ALA A 473 -12.15 -1.84 2.25
CA ALA A 473 -10.70 -1.74 2.51
C ALA A 473 -10.37 -2.19 3.92
N ASN A 474 -9.79 -3.38 4.03
CA ASN A 474 -9.08 -3.81 5.23
C ASN A 474 -7.60 -3.59 4.98
N ALA A 475 -7.16 -2.36 5.23
CA ALA A 475 -5.74 -2.09 5.23
C ALA A 475 -5.10 -2.65 6.50
N GLY A 476 -3.84 -3.04 6.39
CA GLY A 476 -3.04 -3.50 7.53
C GLY A 476 -1.89 -2.56 7.82
N LEU A 477 -0.81 -3.14 8.35
CA LEU A 477 0.39 -2.41 8.75
C LEU A 477 1.13 -1.84 7.53
N ASP A 478 1.20 -2.63 6.46
CA ASP A 478 2.01 -2.28 5.31
C ASP A 478 1.46 -1.06 4.55
N CYS A 479 0.13 -0.89 4.47
CA CYS A 479 -0.47 0.30 3.88
C CYS A 479 -0.10 1.60 4.64
N LEU A 480 0.11 1.52 5.96
CA LEU A 480 0.43 2.67 6.81
C LEU A 480 1.91 3.04 6.82
N THR A 481 2.77 2.22 6.22
CA THR A 481 4.22 2.37 6.31
C THR A 481 4.81 2.47 4.91
N SER A 482 5.94 3.15 4.77
CA SER A 482 6.77 3.04 3.58
C SER A 482 8.20 2.82 4.02
N GLU A 483 8.77 1.68 3.67
CA GLU A 483 10.08 1.27 4.14
C GLU A 483 11.18 1.53 3.11
N ILE A 484 12.38 1.81 3.61
CA ILE A 484 13.61 1.88 2.82
C ILE A 484 14.54 0.79 3.35
N ARG A 485 15.01 -0.09 2.46
CA ARG A 485 15.93 -1.19 2.79
C ARG A 485 17.38 -0.94 2.37
N PHE A 486 17.61 0.25 1.82
CA PHE A 486 18.90 0.73 1.39
C PHE A 486 19.56 1.60 2.48
N PRO A 487 20.90 1.56 2.64
CA PRO A 487 21.58 2.47 3.56
C PRO A 487 21.28 3.94 3.24
N VAL A 488 20.72 4.67 4.21
CA VAL A 488 20.39 6.08 4.03
C VAL A 488 21.45 6.96 4.67
N ARG A 489 21.62 8.18 4.14
CA ARG A 489 22.36 9.25 4.82
C ARG A 489 21.39 10.27 5.36
N TRP A 490 21.43 10.49 6.67
CA TRP A 490 20.59 11.47 7.33
C TRP A 490 21.12 12.87 7.09
N ALA A 491 20.26 13.81 6.71
CA ALA A 491 20.63 15.22 6.62
C ALA A 491 21.18 15.71 7.98
N SER A 492 22.37 16.32 7.97
CA SER A 492 23.07 16.79 9.18
C SER A 492 22.37 17.95 9.88
N LYS A 493 21.60 18.76 9.14
CA LYS A 493 20.74 19.82 9.67
C LYS A 493 19.29 19.49 9.37
N CYS A 494 18.48 19.30 10.41
CA CYS A 494 17.04 19.44 10.26
C CYS A 494 16.76 20.94 10.06
N TYR A 495 16.50 21.35 8.82
CA TYR A 495 16.12 22.72 8.50
C TYR A 495 14.73 23.00 9.11
N GLY A 496 14.67 23.37 10.39
CA GLY A 496 13.38 23.67 11.02
C GLY A 496 13.34 23.89 12.53
N SER A 497 14.42 23.61 13.28
CA SER A 497 14.41 23.81 14.74
C SER A 497 15.02 25.14 15.21
N GLU A 498 15.72 25.88 14.35
CA GLU A 498 16.33 27.16 14.73
C GLU A 498 16.11 28.21 13.64
N GLY A 499 15.29 29.22 13.94
CA GLY A 499 15.41 30.53 13.29
C GLY A 499 14.35 30.89 12.24
N GLU A 500 13.07 30.87 12.60
CA GLU A 500 12.07 31.76 12.01
C GLU A 500 12.30 33.23 12.49
N LYS A 501 13.53 33.72 12.26
CA LYS A 501 13.93 35.13 12.31
C LYS A 501 14.69 35.47 11.03
N VAL A 502 14.12 35.09 9.88
CA VAL A 502 14.53 35.68 8.61
C VAL A 502 13.45 36.69 8.22
N ARG A 503 13.81 37.94 8.49
CA ARG A 503 13.25 39.25 8.10
C ARG A 503 12.04 39.25 7.15
N LYS A 504 11.00 39.98 7.59
CA LYS A 504 10.01 40.65 6.72
C LYS A 504 10.67 41.50 5.65
#